data_AF-A0A3D0D840-F1
#
_entry.id   AF-A0A3D0D840-F1
#
_cell.length_a   1.000
_cell.length_b   1.000
_cell.length_c   1.000
_cell.angle_alpha   90.00
_cell.angle_beta   90.00
_cell.angle_gamma   90.00
#
_symmetry.space_group_name_H-M   'P 1'
#
loop_
_entity.id
_entity.type
_entity.pdbx_description
1 polymer ?
#
loop_
_entity_poly.entity_id
_entity_poly.type
_entity_poly.pdbx_seq_one_letter_code
_entity_poly.pdbx_strand_id
1 'polypeptide(L)'
;ALAGGVRLRGLDDLLAGRALSADITSGWWHRVAPEVPRVAPREAGRRLGRLAMAHTLTVFEFFRTDHLGHRPDLSAAHALLWEVDEMFAGVLETLDPATSLLVIASDHGNCEDLSTSDHTRNPVPILLYGTGHVSLAAGIHALPDVTPVLLGWLDQCRARAEGSKTELEPPD
;
A
#
# COMPACT_ATOMS: atom_id res chain seq x y z
N ALA A 1 10.18 8.94 -7.25
CA ALA A 1 10.65 8.23 -8.46
C ALA A 1 11.75 9.01 -9.18
N LEU A 2 11.47 10.18 -9.76
CA LEU A 2 12.44 10.94 -10.57
C LEU A 2 13.72 11.33 -9.82
N ALA A 3 13.61 11.82 -8.58
CA ALA A 3 14.76 12.17 -7.74
C ALA A 3 15.64 10.96 -7.37
N GLY A 4 15.12 9.73 -7.46
CA GLY A 4 15.84 8.48 -7.17
C GLY A 4 16.27 7.73 -8.43
N GLY A 5 16.20 8.35 -9.62
CA GLY A 5 16.58 7.68 -10.89
C GLY A 5 15.63 6.56 -11.32
N VAL A 6 14.43 6.46 -10.73
CA VAL A 6 13.45 5.41 -11.05
C VAL A 6 12.51 5.91 -12.15
N ARG A 7 12.30 5.10 -13.19
CA ARG A 7 11.34 5.36 -14.27
C ARG A 7 9.94 5.56 -13.68
N LEU A 8 9.26 6.63 -14.09
CA LEU A 8 7.84 6.80 -13.82
C LEU A 8 7.04 5.86 -14.72
N ARG A 9 6.11 5.11 -14.12
CA ARG A 9 5.20 4.22 -14.87
C ARG A 9 4.13 5.04 -15.56
N GLY A 10 3.83 4.70 -16.80
CA GLY A 10 2.88 5.41 -17.64
C GLY A 10 1.63 4.60 -17.98
N LEU A 11 0.90 5.06 -18.99
CA LEU A 11 -0.32 4.44 -19.48
C LEU A 11 -0.09 2.97 -19.91
N ASP A 12 0.96 2.69 -20.66
CA ASP A 12 1.29 1.31 -21.10
C ASP A 12 1.51 0.36 -19.91
N ASP A 13 2.09 0.87 -18.83
CA ASP A 13 2.29 0.09 -17.61
C ASP A 13 0.97 -0.14 -16.88
N LEU A 14 0.07 0.85 -16.85
CA LEU A 14 -1.27 0.71 -16.29
C LEU A 14 -2.10 -0.32 -17.06
N LEU A 15 -2.12 -0.23 -18.39
CA LEU A 15 -2.83 -1.15 -19.27
C LEU A 15 -2.30 -2.58 -19.15
N ALA A 16 -0.99 -2.74 -18.99
CA ALA A 16 -0.35 -4.03 -18.79
C ALA A 16 -0.41 -4.55 -17.34
N GLY A 17 -1.11 -3.85 -16.42
CA GLY A 17 -1.21 -4.25 -15.01
C GLY A 17 0.10 -4.14 -14.22
N ARG A 18 1.10 -3.44 -14.76
CA ARG A 18 2.39 -3.12 -14.10
C ARG A 18 2.36 -1.79 -13.34
N ALA A 19 1.25 -1.06 -13.41
CA ALA A 19 0.98 0.11 -12.59
C ALA A 19 -0.41 0.03 -11.98
N LEU A 20 -0.61 0.82 -10.92
CA LEU A 20 -1.89 0.99 -10.26
C LEU A 20 -2.30 2.45 -10.36
N SER A 21 -3.56 2.71 -10.68
CA SER A 21 -4.12 4.06 -10.66
C SER A 21 -4.25 4.55 -9.22
N ALA A 22 -4.07 5.85 -8.99
CA ALA A 22 -4.19 6.44 -7.66
C ALA A 22 -5.62 6.34 -7.07
N ASP A 23 -6.63 6.18 -7.93
CA ASP A 23 -8.02 5.91 -7.52
C ASP A 23 -8.37 4.41 -7.42
N ILE A 24 -7.36 3.53 -7.47
CA ILE A 24 -7.34 2.05 -7.47
C ILE A 24 -8.14 1.38 -8.61
N THR A 25 -9.30 1.90 -8.96
CA THR A 25 -10.22 1.31 -9.95
C THR A 25 -9.98 1.78 -11.38
N SER A 26 -9.07 2.74 -11.60
CA SER A 26 -8.89 3.45 -12.88
C SER A 26 -10.18 4.14 -13.36
N GLY A 27 -11.11 4.43 -12.44
CA GLY A 27 -12.40 5.05 -12.75
C GLY A 27 -12.26 6.46 -13.31
N TRP A 28 -11.28 7.24 -12.86
CA TRP A 28 -10.96 8.55 -13.42
C TRP A 28 -10.38 8.43 -14.83
N TRP A 29 -9.39 7.55 -15.03
CA TRP A 29 -8.80 7.31 -16.34
C TRP A 29 -9.83 6.86 -17.36
N HIS A 30 -10.70 5.93 -17.00
CA HIS A 30 -11.77 5.46 -17.87
C HIS A 30 -12.75 6.58 -18.30
N ARG A 31 -12.93 7.63 -17.49
CA ARG A 31 -13.77 8.77 -17.87
C ARG A 31 -13.12 9.68 -18.92
N VAL A 32 -11.79 9.86 -18.84
CA VAL A 32 -11.05 10.78 -19.72
C VAL A 32 -10.41 10.07 -20.93
N ALA A 33 -10.22 8.76 -20.82
CA ALA A 33 -9.65 7.86 -21.81
C ALA A 33 -10.40 6.51 -21.72
N PRO A 34 -11.56 6.37 -22.41
CA PRO A 34 -12.44 5.19 -22.32
C PRO A 34 -11.79 3.85 -22.66
N GLU A 35 -10.69 3.86 -23.40
CA GLU A 35 -9.84 2.70 -23.71
C GLU A 35 -9.13 2.13 -22.48
N VAL A 36 -8.99 2.92 -21.40
CA VAL A 36 -8.46 2.44 -20.12
C VAL A 36 -9.57 1.67 -19.41
N PRO A 37 -9.44 0.34 -19.23
CA PRO A 37 -10.47 -0.43 -18.57
C PRO A 37 -10.53 -0.09 -17.09
N ARG A 38 -11.74 -0.08 -16.53
CA ARG A 38 -11.93 -0.10 -15.08
C ARG A 38 -11.40 -1.42 -14.51
N VAL A 39 -10.89 -1.35 -13.30
CA VAL A 39 -10.40 -2.49 -12.54
C VAL A 39 -11.27 -2.64 -11.29
N ALA A 40 -11.74 -3.85 -11.01
CA ALA A 40 -12.44 -4.13 -9.76
C ALA A 40 -11.49 -3.90 -8.57
N PRO A 41 -11.94 -3.36 -7.42
CA PRO A 41 -11.06 -3.06 -6.29
C PRO A 41 -10.23 -4.25 -5.83
N ARG A 42 -10.82 -5.46 -5.75
CA ARG A 42 -10.07 -6.68 -5.43
C ARG A 42 -8.97 -7.02 -6.45
N GLU A 43 -9.21 -6.84 -7.75
CA GLU A 43 -8.14 -7.02 -8.76
C GLU A 43 -7.08 -5.92 -8.66
N ALA A 44 -7.47 -4.70 -8.31
CA ALA A 44 -6.53 -3.62 -8.02
C ALA A 44 -5.60 -3.99 -6.85
N GLY A 45 -6.15 -4.61 -5.80
CA GLY A 45 -5.42 -5.19 -4.69
C GLY A 45 -4.44 -6.28 -5.11
N ARG A 46 -4.88 -7.24 -5.94
CA ARG A 46 -4.01 -8.30 -6.48
C ARG A 46 -2.85 -7.72 -7.31
N ARG A 47 -3.12 -6.69 -8.11
CA ARG A 47 -2.06 -5.97 -8.84
C ARG A 47 -1.08 -5.32 -7.87
N LEU A 48 -1.57 -4.67 -6.82
CA LEU A 48 -0.71 -4.05 -5.80
C LEU A 48 0.17 -5.08 -5.10
N GLY A 49 -0.38 -6.24 -4.69
CA GLY A 49 0.41 -7.30 -4.06
C GLY A 49 1.47 -7.89 -4.98
N ARG A 50 1.14 -8.15 -6.26
CA ARG A 50 2.14 -8.56 -7.27
C ARG A 50 3.24 -7.51 -7.46
N LEU A 51 2.87 -6.22 -7.49
CA LEU A 51 3.83 -5.13 -7.57
C LEU A 51 4.71 -5.09 -6.32
N ALA A 52 4.14 -5.26 -5.13
CA ALA A 52 4.88 -5.30 -3.88
C ALA A 52 5.92 -6.43 -3.89
N MET A 53 5.54 -7.65 -4.30
CA MET A 53 6.47 -8.79 -4.39
C MET A 53 7.60 -8.60 -5.41
N ALA A 54 7.39 -7.78 -6.43
CA ALA A 54 8.40 -7.51 -7.46
C ALA A 54 9.42 -6.43 -7.05
N HIS A 55 9.29 -5.81 -5.86
CA HIS A 55 10.12 -4.70 -5.41
C HIS A 55 10.53 -4.87 -3.96
N THR A 56 11.70 -4.34 -3.59
CA THR A 56 12.14 -4.33 -2.17
C THR A 56 11.24 -3.48 -1.28
N LEU A 57 10.69 -2.39 -1.83
CA LEU A 57 9.75 -1.50 -1.13
C LEU A 57 8.74 -0.97 -2.14
N THR A 58 7.46 -1.05 -1.78
CA THR A 58 6.36 -0.40 -2.49
C THR A 58 5.62 0.50 -1.52
N VAL A 59 5.47 1.77 -1.87
CA VAL A 59 4.67 2.75 -1.13
C VAL A 59 3.52 3.17 -2.02
N PHE A 60 2.29 3.05 -1.50
CA PHE A 60 1.08 3.41 -2.21
C PHE A 60 0.24 4.34 -1.32
N GLU A 61 -0.19 5.46 -1.89
CA GLU A 61 -1.02 6.47 -1.23
C GLU A 61 -2.43 6.41 -1.79
N PHE A 62 -3.43 6.49 -0.92
CA PHE A 62 -4.84 6.55 -1.30
C PHE A 62 -5.52 7.77 -0.68
N PHE A 63 -5.63 8.84 -1.45
CA PHE A 63 -6.13 10.15 -0.99
C PHE A 63 -7.66 10.31 -1.03
N ARG A 64 -8.41 9.33 -1.58
CA ARG A 64 -9.85 9.52 -1.83
C ARG A 64 -10.68 9.58 -0.53
N THR A 65 -10.22 8.94 0.53
CA THR A 65 -10.87 9.00 1.85
C THR A 65 -10.85 10.41 2.41
N ASP A 66 -9.72 11.09 2.30
CA ASP A 66 -9.57 12.50 2.67
C ASP A 66 -10.44 13.42 1.81
N HIS A 67 -10.42 13.24 0.49
CA HIS A 67 -11.23 14.04 -0.43
C HIS A 67 -12.75 13.95 -0.15
N LEU A 68 -13.23 12.79 0.30
CA LEU A 68 -14.62 12.60 0.73
C LEU A 68 -14.87 13.15 2.13
N GLY A 69 -13.91 13.07 3.04
CA GLY A 69 -14.07 13.64 4.38
C GLY A 69 -14.32 15.14 4.38
N HIS A 70 -13.72 15.88 3.42
CA HIS A 70 -14.04 17.30 3.19
C HIS A 70 -15.44 17.58 2.60
N ARG A 71 -16.19 16.56 2.19
CA ARG A 71 -17.53 16.68 1.58
C ARG A 71 -18.47 15.64 2.17
N PRO A 72 -19.26 15.98 3.20
CA PRO A 72 -20.03 15.00 3.96
C PRO A 72 -21.08 14.29 3.08
N ASP A 73 -20.75 13.07 2.65
CA ASP A 73 -21.64 12.13 1.97
C ASP A 73 -21.38 10.73 2.53
N LEU A 74 -22.21 10.33 3.49
CA LEU A 74 -22.12 9.04 4.18
C LEU A 74 -22.21 7.86 3.20
N SER A 75 -23.05 7.98 2.15
CA SER A 75 -23.24 6.90 1.19
C SER A 75 -21.99 6.73 0.31
N ALA A 76 -21.40 7.84 -0.14
CA ALA A 76 -20.16 7.80 -0.90
C ALA A 76 -18.99 7.32 -0.04
N ALA A 77 -18.91 7.74 1.23
CA ALA A 77 -17.88 7.29 2.16
C ALA A 77 -17.96 5.77 2.40
N HIS A 78 -19.16 5.24 2.65
CA HIS A 78 -19.35 3.80 2.82
C HIS A 78 -18.96 3.02 1.54
N ALA A 79 -19.42 3.45 0.37
CA ALA A 79 -19.05 2.80 -0.89
C ALA A 79 -17.52 2.82 -1.11
N LEU A 80 -16.85 3.92 -0.78
CA LEU A 80 -15.39 4.03 -0.88
C LEU A 80 -14.68 3.09 0.10
N LEU A 81 -15.13 3.02 1.35
CA LEU A 81 -14.55 2.12 2.34
C LEU A 81 -14.70 0.65 1.94
N TRP A 82 -15.81 0.30 1.28
CA TRP A 82 -15.98 -1.03 0.67
C TRP A 82 -14.99 -1.29 -0.47
N GLU A 83 -14.73 -0.29 -1.33
CA GLU A 83 -13.67 -0.40 -2.36
C GLU A 83 -12.29 -0.63 -1.72
N VAL A 84 -11.98 0.06 -0.63
CA VAL A 84 -10.71 -0.09 0.11
C VAL A 84 -10.60 -1.48 0.74
N ASP A 85 -11.67 -1.96 1.39
CA ASP A 85 -11.71 -3.30 2.00
C ASP A 85 -11.48 -4.41 0.96
N GLU A 86 -12.20 -4.34 -0.17
CA GLU A 86 -12.02 -5.29 -1.27
C GLU A 86 -10.62 -5.22 -1.88
N MET A 87 -10.03 -4.02 -1.95
CA MET A 87 -8.64 -3.84 -2.38
C MET A 87 -7.67 -4.54 -1.41
N PHE A 88 -7.84 -4.38 -0.09
CA PHE A 88 -7.02 -5.10 0.87
C PHE A 88 -7.19 -6.62 0.78
N ALA A 89 -8.42 -7.12 0.58
CA ALA A 89 -8.65 -8.54 0.34
C ALA A 89 -7.81 -9.05 -0.84
N GLY A 90 -7.75 -8.29 -1.95
CA GLY A 90 -6.92 -8.62 -3.11
C GLY A 90 -5.41 -8.60 -2.83
N VAL A 91 -4.94 -7.67 -2.00
CA VAL A 91 -3.53 -7.64 -1.56
C VAL A 91 -3.21 -8.92 -0.80
N LEU A 92 -4.05 -9.29 0.17
CA LEU A 92 -3.85 -10.48 1.01
C LEU A 92 -3.91 -11.79 0.22
N GLU A 93 -4.64 -11.83 -0.90
CA GLU A 93 -4.68 -13.00 -1.79
C GLU A 93 -3.37 -13.22 -2.58
N THR A 94 -2.53 -12.20 -2.72
CA THR A 94 -1.32 -12.26 -3.56
C THR A 94 -0.03 -12.11 -2.78
N LEU A 95 -0.04 -11.34 -1.71
CA LEU A 95 1.14 -11.13 -0.87
C LEU A 95 1.50 -12.42 -0.13
N ASP A 96 2.79 -12.78 -0.14
CA ASP A 96 3.30 -13.86 0.71
C ASP A 96 3.71 -13.31 2.09
N PRO A 97 2.95 -13.61 3.17
CA PRO A 97 3.26 -13.10 4.51
C PRO A 97 4.53 -13.71 5.12
N ALA A 98 5.04 -14.82 4.59
CA ALA A 98 6.26 -15.43 5.10
C ALA A 98 7.51 -14.65 4.68
N THR A 99 7.43 -13.93 3.57
CA THR A 99 8.58 -13.20 2.99
C THR A 99 8.35 -11.69 2.87
N SER A 100 7.11 -11.23 3.06
CA SER A 100 6.73 -9.83 2.94
C SER A 100 6.17 -9.26 4.24
N LEU A 101 6.23 -7.93 4.37
CA LEU A 101 5.60 -7.15 5.43
C LEU A 101 4.68 -6.10 4.79
N LEU A 102 3.39 -6.16 5.09
CA LEU A 102 2.40 -5.13 4.77
C LEU A 102 2.27 -4.19 5.97
N VAL A 103 2.33 -2.89 5.69
CA VAL A 103 2.05 -1.83 6.66
C VAL A 103 0.91 -0.98 6.11
N ILE A 104 -0.15 -0.82 6.90
CA ILE A 104 -1.27 0.07 6.60
C ILE A 104 -1.25 1.18 7.64
N ALA A 105 -1.17 2.43 7.20
CA ALA A 105 -1.19 3.59 8.06
C ALA A 105 -2.06 4.68 7.43
N SER A 106 -2.68 5.50 8.28
CA SER A 106 -3.27 6.79 7.89
C SER A 106 -2.41 7.90 8.47
N ASP A 107 -2.21 8.98 7.75
CA ASP A 107 -1.47 10.15 8.21
C ASP A 107 -2.31 11.04 9.14
N HIS A 108 -3.64 11.01 9.00
CA HIS A 108 -4.59 11.65 9.90
C HIS A 108 -5.99 10.99 9.84
N GLY A 109 -6.90 11.45 10.71
CA GLY A 109 -8.33 11.15 10.62
C GLY A 109 -9.06 12.19 9.75
N ASN A 110 -10.18 11.79 9.15
CA ASN A 110 -11.11 12.64 8.41
C ASN A 110 -12.46 11.93 8.25
N CYS A 111 -12.53 10.93 7.37
CA CYS A 111 -13.80 10.31 6.95
C CYS A 111 -14.52 9.48 8.03
N GLU A 112 -13.91 9.25 9.19
CA GLU A 112 -14.56 8.62 10.34
C GLU A 112 -15.54 9.55 11.06
N ASP A 113 -15.40 10.87 10.90
CA ASP A 113 -16.30 11.88 11.46
C ASP A 113 -16.77 12.87 10.38
N LEU A 114 -17.85 12.51 9.68
CA LEU A 114 -18.46 13.35 8.66
C LEU A 114 -19.36 14.47 9.23
N SER A 115 -19.33 14.73 10.54
CA SER A 115 -19.99 15.91 11.13
C SER A 115 -19.21 17.21 10.89
N THR A 116 -17.92 17.09 10.54
CA THR A 116 -17.02 18.18 10.19
C THR A 116 -16.46 17.97 8.78
N SER A 117 -16.01 19.04 8.14
CA SER A 117 -15.24 18.98 6.89
C SER A 117 -13.73 19.13 7.12
N ASP A 118 -13.29 19.31 8.38
CA ASP A 118 -11.88 19.43 8.74
C ASP A 118 -11.29 18.08 9.13
N HIS A 119 -9.96 17.94 9.07
CA HIS A 119 -9.28 16.78 9.62
C HIS A 119 -9.55 16.66 11.12
N THR A 120 -9.59 15.43 11.61
CA THR A 120 -9.79 15.17 13.04
C THR A 120 -8.44 15.00 13.75
N ARG A 121 -8.49 15.03 15.09
CA ARG A 121 -7.38 14.61 15.95
C ARG A 121 -7.57 13.20 16.50
N ASN A 122 -8.48 12.42 15.91
CA ASN A 122 -8.67 11.04 16.32
C ASN A 122 -7.39 10.23 16.04
N PRO A 123 -7.05 9.28 16.92
CA PRO A 123 -5.91 8.41 16.67
C PRO A 123 -6.15 7.56 15.42
N VAL A 124 -5.10 7.39 14.63
CA VAL A 124 -5.11 6.57 13.41
C VAL A 124 -4.46 5.22 13.67
N PRO A 125 -4.98 4.13 13.09
CA PRO A 125 -4.36 2.82 13.23
C PRO A 125 -3.08 2.73 12.38
N ILE A 126 -2.10 2.00 12.89
CA ILE A 126 -0.99 1.44 12.11
C ILE A 126 -1.10 -0.07 12.23
N LEU A 127 -1.40 -0.75 11.12
CA LEU A 127 -1.61 -2.19 11.06
C LEU A 127 -0.44 -2.85 10.33
N LEU A 128 0.09 -3.92 10.93
CA LEU A 128 1.18 -4.70 10.33
C LEU A 128 0.71 -6.14 10.09
N TYR A 129 1.10 -6.70 8.95
CA TYR A 129 0.82 -8.08 8.57
C TYR A 129 2.03 -8.70 7.85
N GLY A 130 2.38 -9.94 8.18
CA GLY A 130 3.49 -10.67 7.56
C GLY A 130 4.74 -10.80 8.44
N THR A 131 5.91 -10.95 7.84
CA THR A 131 7.11 -11.41 8.57
C THR A 131 7.60 -10.39 9.60
N GLY A 132 7.70 -10.83 10.86
CA GLY A 132 8.19 -10.00 11.97
C GLY A 132 7.18 -8.98 12.51
N HIS A 133 5.92 -8.99 12.04
CA HIS A 133 4.93 -7.95 12.38
C HIS A 133 4.76 -7.72 13.89
N VAL A 134 4.73 -8.78 14.72
CA VAL A 134 4.54 -8.66 16.18
C VAL A 134 5.67 -7.86 16.83
N SER A 135 6.93 -8.19 16.52
CA SER A 135 8.09 -7.51 17.11
C SER A 135 8.23 -6.08 16.60
N LEU A 136 7.89 -5.84 15.34
CA LEU A 136 7.97 -4.51 14.73
C LEU A 136 6.88 -3.58 15.27
N ALA A 137 5.67 -4.08 15.49
CA ALA A 137 4.56 -3.29 16.02
C ALA A 137 4.88 -2.73 17.42
N ALA A 138 5.68 -3.43 18.21
CA ALA A 138 6.10 -2.96 19.53
C ALA A 138 6.99 -1.70 19.49
N GLY A 139 7.63 -1.41 18.35
CA GLY A 139 8.47 -0.24 18.15
C GLY A 139 7.78 0.96 17.49
N ILE A 140 6.47 0.87 17.22
CA ILE A 140 5.71 1.92 16.53
C ILE A 140 4.66 2.48 17.51
N HIS A 141 4.82 3.74 17.88
CA HIS A 141 3.88 4.46 18.75
C HIS A 141 3.26 5.69 18.08
N ALA A 142 3.94 6.24 17.08
CA ALA A 142 3.47 7.33 16.24
C ALA A 142 3.99 7.18 14.79
N LEU A 143 3.44 7.98 13.87
CA LEU A 143 3.84 7.97 12.46
C LEU A 143 5.35 8.15 12.20
N PRO A 144 6.08 9.01 12.93
CA PRO A 144 7.53 9.14 12.74
C PRO A 144 8.30 7.85 13.02
N ASP A 145 7.76 6.92 13.82
CA ASP A 145 8.42 5.66 14.16
C ASP A 145 8.39 4.64 13.00
N VAL A 146 7.44 4.78 12.07
CA VAL A 146 7.27 3.85 10.94
C VAL A 146 8.54 3.77 10.10
N THR A 147 9.13 4.91 9.75
CA THR A 147 10.32 4.96 8.88
C THR A 147 11.53 4.23 9.48
N PRO A 148 12.03 4.57 10.69
CA PRO A 148 13.18 3.89 11.27
C PRO A 148 12.92 2.40 11.51
N VAL A 149 11.70 2.00 11.91
CA VAL A 149 11.35 0.57 12.09
C VAL A 149 11.43 -0.20 10.78
N LEU A 150 10.90 0.37 9.67
CA LEU A 150 10.94 -0.30 8.37
C LEU A 150 12.36 -0.36 7.78
N LEU A 151 13.17 0.68 7.96
CA LEU A 151 14.57 0.64 7.53
C LEU A 151 15.34 -0.44 8.28
N GLY A 152 15.18 -0.53 9.61
CA GLY A 152 15.80 -1.58 10.41
C GLY A 152 15.39 -2.99 9.97
N TRP A 153 14.11 -3.19 9.63
CA TRP A 153 13.63 -4.46 9.09
C TRP A 153 14.23 -4.79 7.72
N LEU A 154 14.29 -3.82 6.81
CA LEU A 154 14.88 -3.99 5.48
C LEU A 154 16.38 -4.36 5.56
N ASP A 155 17.13 -3.72 6.45
CA ASP A 155 18.55 -4.04 6.66
C ASP A 155 18.74 -5.47 7.17
N GLN A 156 17.90 -5.94 8.10
CA GLN A 156 17.92 -7.33 8.56
C GLN A 156 17.58 -8.33 7.45
N CYS A 157 16.63 -7.99 6.57
CA CYS A 157 16.31 -8.82 5.41
C CYS A 157 17.49 -8.91 4.43
N ARG A 158 18.20 -7.80 4.18
CA ARG A 158 19.40 -7.77 3.34
C ARG A 158 20.53 -8.62 3.93
N ALA A 159 20.82 -8.45 5.22
CA ALA A 159 21.87 -9.22 5.90
C ALA A 159 21.61 -10.73 5.87
N ARG A 160 20.35 -11.17 6.04
CA ARG A 160 19.96 -12.58 5.92
C ARG A 160 20.16 -13.13 4.50
N ALA A 161 19.81 -12.35 3.48
CA ALA A 161 20.00 -12.75 2.09
C ALA A 161 21.48 -12.86 1.68
N GLU A 162 22.35 -12.05 2.28
CA GLU A 162 23.80 -12.11 2.07
C GLU A 162 24.43 -13.30 2.81
N GLY A 163 24.06 -13.56 4.07
CA GLY A 163 24.56 -14.70 4.85
C GLY A 163 24.18 -16.07 4.28
N SER A 164 22.98 -16.21 3.71
CA SER A 164 22.52 -17.46 3.08
C SER A 164 23.28 -17.83 1.79
N LYS A 165 24.02 -16.90 1.17
CA LYS A 165 24.82 -17.19 -0.04
C LYS A 165 26.18 -17.80 0.26
N THR A 166 26.70 -17.62 1.48
CA THR A 166 28.05 -18.06 1.87
C THR A 166 28.11 -19.56 2.24
N GLU A 167 26.98 -20.19 2.55
CA GLU A 167 26.91 -21.61 2.95
C GLU A 167 26.76 -22.59 1.76
N LEU A 168 26.76 -22.11 0.51
CA LEU A 168 26.56 -22.92 -0.70
C LEU A 168 27.84 -23.17 -1.52
N GLU A 169 29.04 -22.87 -1.01
CA GLU A 169 30.27 -23.34 -1.65
C GLU A 169 30.45 -24.85 -1.42
N PRO A 170 30.59 -25.66 -2.49
CA PRO A 170 30.78 -27.10 -2.34
C PRO A 170 32.16 -27.39 -1.72
N PRO A 171 32.28 -28.42 -0.87
CA PRO A 171 33.58 -28.86 -0.37
C PRO A 171 34.45 -29.37 -1.53
N ASP A 172 35.74 -28.98 -1.49
CA ASP A 172 36.82 -29.41 -2.39
C ASP A 172 36.97 -30.94 -2.51
#